data_AF-A0A915E016-F1
#
_entry.id   AF-A0A915E016-F1
#
_cell.length_a   1.000
_cell.length_b   1.000
_cell.length_c   1.000
_cell.angle_alpha   90.00
_cell.angle_beta   90.00
_cell.angle_gamma   90.00
#
_symmetry.space_group_name_H-M   'P 1'
#
loop_
_entity.id
_entity.type
_entity.pdbx_description
1 polymer ?
#
loop_
_entity_poly.entity_id
_entity_poly.type
_entity_poly.pdbx_seq_one_letter_code
_entity_poly.pdbx_strand_id
1 'polypeptide(L)'
;MADVDPIASKSAKEVEIKQIPKNRSTGGRVNESMLRLSFLEQAARLLAVQSLIKDDIASLLSKNYVKELREISFAEQLRMDTEFKRTICKKCHRMWVSNNKKPTISISKGRKKIYRKCMDCITLVQLAAGQFPYQSSTPFELMVQIREEQPPLLSPSNGFSQEFCDFIKDCLQKDMAERPKFKDLMDKPFLVRSQAETTDVGQWYQAEYQQA
;
A
#
# COMPACT_ATOMS: atom_id res chain seq x y z
N MET A 1 15.19 -0.42 72.93
CA MET A 1 15.43 0.03 71.55
C MET A 1 16.48 -0.91 71.00
N ALA A 2 16.06 -1.84 70.14
CA ALA A 2 16.88 -2.94 69.66
C ALA A 2 17.62 -2.50 68.40
N ASP A 3 18.94 -2.46 68.46
CA ASP A 3 19.83 -2.27 67.32
C ASP A 3 19.98 -3.62 66.59
N VAL A 4 19.64 -3.64 65.30
CA VAL A 4 19.71 -4.80 64.42
C VAL A 4 20.87 -4.62 63.44
N ASP A 5 21.69 -5.65 63.35
CA ASP A 5 22.92 -5.76 62.57
C ASP A 5 22.77 -5.48 61.06
N PRO A 6 23.84 -5.01 60.37
CA PRO A 6 23.83 -4.83 58.92
C PRO A 6 24.08 -6.14 58.18
N ILE A 7 23.10 -6.57 57.36
CA ILE A 7 23.17 -7.78 56.54
C ILE A 7 23.89 -7.52 55.21
N ALA A 8 24.99 -8.26 55.05
CA ALA A 8 25.76 -8.64 53.86
C ALA A 8 25.29 -8.20 52.45
N SER A 9 26.21 -7.52 51.75
CA SER A 9 26.20 -7.26 50.31
C SER A 9 26.57 -8.51 49.50
N LYS A 10 25.70 -8.92 48.57
CA LYS A 10 26.00 -9.96 47.57
C LYS A 10 26.21 -9.32 46.19
N SER A 11 27.47 -9.34 45.76
CA SER A 11 28.00 -9.51 44.39
C SER A 11 27.06 -9.17 43.21
N ALA A 12 27.32 -8.03 42.57
CA ALA A 12 26.94 -7.79 41.18
C ALA A 12 27.90 -8.56 40.26
N LYS A 13 27.37 -9.43 39.38
CA LYS A 13 28.14 -10.00 38.28
C LYS A 13 28.15 -9.00 37.12
N GLU A 14 29.33 -8.53 36.76
CA GLU A 14 29.60 -7.78 35.53
C GLU A 14 29.17 -8.61 34.31
N VAL A 15 28.31 -8.04 33.47
CA VAL A 15 28.06 -8.56 32.13
C VAL A 15 28.98 -7.83 31.18
N GLU A 16 29.93 -8.57 30.63
CA GLU A 16 30.94 -8.14 29.68
C GLU A 16 30.29 -7.53 28.43
N ILE A 17 30.39 -6.21 28.27
CA ILE A 17 29.93 -5.49 27.08
C ILE A 17 30.92 -5.77 25.96
N LYS A 18 30.58 -6.71 25.06
CA LYS A 18 31.35 -6.93 23.83
C LYS A 18 31.31 -5.65 22.98
N GLN A 19 32.48 -5.03 22.83
CA GLN A 19 32.69 -3.83 22.04
C GLN A 19 32.28 -4.06 20.57
N ILE A 20 31.40 -3.21 20.07
CA ILE A 20 31.05 -3.11 18.65
C ILE A 20 32.24 -2.39 17.97
N PRO A 21 32.93 -3.00 16.99
CA PRO A 21 34.03 -2.31 16.32
C PRO A 21 33.49 -1.14 15.49
N LYS A 22 34.00 0.06 15.79
CA LYS A 22 33.71 1.30 15.07
C LYS A 22 34.58 1.42 13.82
N ASN A 23 33.88 1.44 12.69
CA ASN A 23 34.01 2.39 11.58
C ASN A 23 35.16 2.24 10.56
N ARG A 24 34.80 2.25 9.27
CA ARG A 24 35.44 3.12 8.26
C ARG A 24 34.49 3.38 7.08
N SER A 25 34.20 4.66 6.89
CA SER A 25 33.47 5.26 5.79
C SER A 25 34.28 5.28 4.50
N THR A 26 33.72 4.80 3.39
CA THR A 26 34.15 5.16 2.03
C THR A 26 32.95 5.20 1.09
N GLY A 27 32.59 6.39 0.58
CA GLY A 27 31.78 6.66 -0.61
C GLY A 27 30.45 5.90 -0.74
N GLY A 28 29.32 6.61 -0.61
CA GLY A 28 27.98 6.05 -0.78
C GLY A 28 27.72 5.50 -2.18
N ARG A 29 28.23 4.30 -2.48
CA ARG A 29 27.72 3.46 -3.56
C ARG A 29 26.33 3.01 -3.11
N VAL A 30 25.31 3.46 -3.81
CA VAL A 30 23.98 2.86 -3.65
C VAL A 30 24.16 1.37 -3.88
N ASN A 31 23.78 0.55 -2.90
CA ASN A 31 23.94 -0.89 -3.01
C ASN A 31 23.07 -1.38 -4.17
N GLU A 32 23.69 -1.78 -5.27
CA GLU A 32 23.02 -2.18 -6.52
C GLU A 32 22.00 -3.30 -6.26
N SER A 33 22.31 -4.21 -5.34
CA SER A 33 21.40 -5.25 -4.86
C SER A 33 20.15 -4.67 -4.20
N MET A 34 20.25 -3.58 -3.43
CA MET A 34 19.08 -2.90 -2.85
C MET A 34 18.22 -2.21 -3.92
N LEU A 35 18.83 -1.60 -4.94
CA LEU A 35 18.11 -1.02 -6.07
C LEU A 35 17.36 -2.10 -6.85
N ARG A 36 18.02 -3.23 -7.13
CA ARG A 36 17.42 -4.37 -7.81
C ARG A 36 16.26 -4.97 -7.01
N LEU A 37 16.39 -5.08 -5.68
CA LEU A 37 15.29 -5.51 -4.81
C LEU A 37 14.11 -4.54 -4.84
N SER A 38 14.37 -3.23 -4.78
CA SER A 38 13.32 -2.20 -4.88
C SER A 38 12.59 -2.26 -6.21
N PHE A 39 13.33 -2.45 -7.31
CA PHE A 39 12.74 -2.60 -8.65
C PHE A 39 11.86 -3.85 -8.75
N LEU A 40 12.37 -5.00 -8.30
CA LEU A 40 11.63 -6.27 -8.32
C LEU A 40 10.38 -6.22 -7.43
N GLU A 41 10.47 -5.54 -6.28
CA GLU A 41 9.31 -5.33 -5.40
C GLU A 41 8.22 -4.54 -6.11
N GLN A 42 8.57 -3.40 -6.73
CA GLN A 42 7.63 -2.54 -7.43
C GLN A 42 6.99 -3.25 -8.63
N ALA A 43 7.81 -3.93 -9.45
CA ALA A 43 7.35 -4.69 -10.61
C ALA A 43 6.39 -5.82 -10.20
N ALA A 44 6.75 -6.59 -9.16
CA ALA A 44 5.91 -7.66 -8.66
C ALA A 44 4.57 -7.15 -8.12
N ARG A 45 4.57 -5.98 -7.47
CA ARG A 45 3.36 -5.34 -6.92
C ARG A 45 2.44 -4.87 -8.04
N LEU A 46 2.97 -4.17 -9.04
CA LEU A 46 2.21 -3.66 -10.19
C LEU A 46 1.51 -4.81 -10.93
N LEU A 47 2.24 -5.88 -11.24
CA LEU A 47 1.68 -7.04 -11.92
C LEU A 47 0.63 -7.78 -11.09
N ALA A 48 0.80 -7.83 -9.77
CA ALA A 48 -0.22 -8.42 -8.91
C ALA A 48 -1.48 -7.54 -8.77
N VAL A 49 -1.39 -6.22 -8.96
CA VAL A 49 -2.55 -5.31 -9.08
C VAL A 49 -3.27 -5.53 -10.41
N GLN A 50 -2.53 -5.70 -11.49
CA GLN A 50 -3.06 -5.87 -12.85
C GLN A 50 -3.68 -7.25 -13.10
N SER A 51 -3.45 -8.22 -12.20
CA SER A 51 -4.03 -9.56 -12.31
C SER A 51 -5.55 -9.51 -12.11
N LEU A 52 -6.28 -9.95 -13.14
CA LEU A 52 -7.75 -9.98 -13.17
C LEU A 52 -8.28 -11.36 -12.78
N ILE A 53 -7.49 -12.41 -13.03
CA ILE A 53 -7.87 -13.81 -12.80
C ILE A 53 -6.72 -14.54 -12.11
N LYS A 54 -7.08 -15.49 -11.24
CA LYS A 54 -6.12 -16.39 -10.61
C LYS A 54 -5.35 -17.16 -11.70
N ASP A 55 -4.03 -17.06 -11.69
CA ASP A 55 -3.11 -17.74 -12.63
C ASP A 55 -3.03 -17.13 -14.05
N ASP A 56 -3.42 -15.87 -14.23
CA ASP A 56 -3.12 -15.13 -15.46
C ASP A 56 -1.61 -14.77 -15.62
N ILE A 57 -1.24 -14.28 -16.80
CA ILE A 57 0.15 -13.96 -17.17
C ILE A 57 0.76 -12.96 -16.15
N ALA A 58 0.00 -11.95 -15.75
CA ALA A 58 0.44 -10.96 -14.75
C ALA A 58 0.66 -11.59 -13.36
N SER A 59 -0.22 -12.49 -12.91
CA SER A 59 -0.03 -13.26 -11.67
C SER A 59 1.21 -14.16 -11.74
N LEU A 60 1.51 -14.73 -12.90
CA LEU A 60 2.67 -15.61 -13.07
C LEU A 60 3.99 -14.83 -13.09
N LEU A 61 4.02 -13.69 -13.79
CA LEU A 61 5.17 -12.79 -13.82
C LEU A 61 5.45 -12.18 -12.43
N SER A 62 4.41 -11.71 -11.73
CA SER A 62 4.55 -11.23 -10.34
C SER A 62 5.18 -12.27 -9.43
N LYS A 63 4.73 -13.53 -9.54
CA LYS A 63 5.28 -14.65 -8.76
C LYS A 63 6.75 -14.91 -9.09
N ASN A 64 7.17 -14.75 -10.35
CA ASN A 64 8.56 -14.94 -10.74
C ASN A 64 9.46 -13.83 -10.19
N TYR A 65 9.01 -12.57 -10.25
CA TYR A 65 9.75 -11.46 -9.63
C TYR A 65 9.89 -11.60 -8.10
N VAL A 66 8.85 -12.09 -7.41
CA VAL A 66 8.95 -12.39 -5.97
C VAL A 66 9.98 -13.49 -5.66
N LYS A 67 10.11 -14.50 -6.53
CA LYS A 67 11.13 -15.55 -6.36
C LYS A 67 12.53 -14.98 -6.55
N GLU A 68 12.75 -14.23 -7.63
CA GLU A 68 14.03 -13.59 -7.92
C GLU A 68 14.45 -12.64 -6.79
N LEU A 69 13.50 -11.85 -6.27
CA LEU A 69 13.73 -10.98 -5.13
C LEU A 69 14.18 -11.75 -3.88
N ARG A 70 13.56 -12.90 -3.59
CA ARG A 70 13.95 -13.76 -2.46
C ARG A 70 15.32 -14.40 -2.66
N GLU A 71 15.64 -14.80 -3.87
CA GLU A 71 16.94 -15.37 -4.23
C GLU A 71 18.05 -14.33 -4.02
N ILE A 72 17.86 -13.10 -4.52
CA ILE A 72 18.80 -11.99 -4.31
C ILE A 72 18.90 -11.62 -2.84
N SER A 73 17.78 -11.49 -2.13
CA SER A 73 17.77 -11.18 -0.69
C SER A 73 18.52 -12.25 0.12
N PHE A 74 18.41 -13.52 -0.24
CA PHE A 74 19.12 -14.61 0.42
C PHE A 74 20.61 -14.62 0.08
N ALA A 75 20.96 -14.53 -1.20
CA ALA A 75 22.35 -14.53 -1.68
C ALA A 75 23.15 -13.36 -1.09
N GLU A 76 22.54 -12.18 -1.01
CA GLU A 76 23.16 -10.95 -0.55
C GLU A 76 22.99 -10.72 0.97
N GLN A 77 22.36 -11.68 1.69
CA GLN A 77 22.02 -11.57 3.12
C GLN A 77 21.25 -10.28 3.49
N LEU A 78 20.48 -9.74 2.54
CA LEU A 78 19.73 -8.50 2.70
C LEU A 78 18.44 -8.74 3.48
N ARG A 79 18.20 -7.92 4.50
CA ARG A 79 16.97 -7.96 5.28
C ARG A 79 15.84 -7.27 4.51
N MET A 80 14.95 -8.08 3.93
CA MET A 80 13.67 -7.56 3.42
C MET A 80 12.78 -7.00 4.55
N ASP A 81 12.03 -5.95 4.22
CA ASP A 81 11.05 -5.33 5.11
C ASP A 81 10.01 -6.34 5.61
N THR A 82 9.63 -6.21 6.88
CA THR A 82 8.65 -7.10 7.52
C THR A 82 7.24 -6.88 6.98
N GLU A 83 6.87 -5.65 6.63
CA GLU A 83 5.62 -5.31 5.96
C GLU A 83 5.55 -5.94 4.58
N PHE A 84 6.62 -5.81 3.79
CA PHE A 84 6.71 -6.45 2.48
C PHE A 84 6.57 -7.98 2.57
N LYS A 85 7.27 -8.63 3.51
CA LYS A 85 7.14 -10.08 3.77
C LYS A 85 5.70 -10.51 4.08
N ARG A 86 4.92 -9.66 4.75
CA ARG A 86 3.50 -9.93 5.07
C ARG A 86 2.61 -9.87 3.83
N THR A 87 3.04 -9.19 2.77
CA THR A 87 2.34 -9.13 1.48
C THR A 87 2.65 -10.32 0.57
N ILE A 88 3.41 -11.33 1.00
CA ILE A 88 3.73 -12.51 0.17
C ILE A 88 3.21 -13.81 0.80
N CYS A 89 2.53 -14.64 0.01
CA CYS A 89 2.09 -15.95 0.45
C CYS A 89 3.29 -16.89 0.61
N LYS A 90 3.50 -17.41 1.82
CA LYS A 90 4.57 -18.37 2.12
C LYS A 90 4.47 -19.70 1.36
N LYS A 91 3.27 -20.09 0.90
CA LYS A 91 3.06 -21.35 0.18
C LYS A 91 3.24 -21.19 -1.34
N CYS A 92 2.61 -20.19 -1.94
CA CYS A 92 2.57 -20.05 -3.41
C CYS A 92 3.39 -18.89 -3.97
N HIS A 93 4.08 -18.12 -3.12
CA HIS A 93 4.92 -16.97 -3.52
C HIS A 93 4.20 -15.85 -4.25
N ARG A 94 2.86 -15.84 -4.25
CA ARG A 94 2.08 -14.73 -4.80
C ARG A 94 2.07 -13.55 -3.86
N MET A 95 2.09 -12.35 -4.43
CA MET A 95 1.78 -11.14 -3.69
C MET A 95 0.29 -11.06 -3.39
N TRP A 96 -0.03 -10.66 -2.17
CA TRP A 96 -1.37 -10.33 -1.72
C TRP A 96 -1.58 -8.88 -2.06
N VAL A 97 -2.23 -8.66 -3.20
CA VAL A 97 -2.74 -7.35 -3.55
C VAL A 97 -4.22 -7.36 -3.24
N SER A 98 -4.66 -6.31 -2.58
CA SER A 98 -6.04 -6.19 -2.20
C SER A 98 -6.88 -6.04 -3.47
N ASN A 99 -7.94 -6.83 -3.68
CA ASN A 99 -8.93 -6.64 -4.76
C ASN A 99 -10.36 -6.36 -4.22
N ASN A 100 -11.16 -5.50 -4.86
CA ASN A 100 -12.34 -4.75 -4.33
C ASN A 100 -13.58 -5.64 -4.01
N LYS A 101 -13.42 -6.73 -3.27
CA LYS A 101 -14.54 -7.58 -2.81
C LYS A 101 -14.48 -7.72 -1.29
N LYS A 102 -15.66 -7.86 -0.65
CA LYS A 102 -15.84 -7.96 0.82
C LYS A 102 -14.71 -8.79 1.47
N PRO A 103 -14.18 -8.41 2.65
CA PRO A 103 -13.13 -9.16 3.31
C PRO A 103 -13.60 -10.59 3.60
N THR A 104 -13.12 -11.57 2.83
CA THR A 104 -13.41 -12.98 3.07
C THR A 104 -12.64 -13.42 4.31
N ILE A 105 -13.34 -13.52 5.44
CA ILE A 105 -12.81 -14.16 6.64
C ILE A 105 -12.73 -15.66 6.35
N SER A 106 -11.53 -16.16 6.05
CA SER A 106 -11.29 -17.60 6.00
C SER A 106 -10.54 -18.02 7.26
N ILE A 107 -11.16 -18.88 8.05
CA ILE A 107 -10.52 -19.52 9.20
C ILE A 107 -9.76 -20.73 8.65
N SER A 108 -8.44 -20.65 8.68
CA SER A 108 -7.56 -21.77 8.35
C SER A 108 -6.56 -21.94 9.49
N LYS A 109 -6.58 -23.11 10.15
CA LYS A 109 -5.66 -23.46 11.25
C LYS A 109 -5.62 -22.45 12.41
N GLY A 110 -6.79 -21.99 12.89
CA GLY A 110 -6.89 -21.20 14.11
C GLY A 110 -6.40 -19.74 14.05
N ARG A 111 -6.02 -19.21 12.88
CA ARG A 111 -5.64 -17.79 12.73
C ARG A 111 -6.64 -17.03 11.87
N LYS A 112 -7.20 -15.94 12.42
CA LYS A 112 -8.05 -14.99 11.67
C LYS A 112 -7.16 -14.21 10.69
N LYS A 113 -7.49 -14.25 9.40
CA LYS A 113 -6.87 -13.39 8.38
C LYS A 113 -7.89 -12.36 7.90
N ILE A 114 -7.50 -11.09 7.90
CA ILE A 114 -8.31 -9.95 7.49
C ILE A 114 -7.62 -9.31 6.28
N TYR A 115 -8.35 -9.07 5.21
CA TYR A 115 -7.88 -8.35 4.02
C TYR A 115 -8.64 -7.03 3.92
N ARG A 116 -7.97 -5.91 3.60
CA ARG A 116 -8.63 -4.61 3.36
C ARG A 116 -8.12 -4.01 2.07
N LYS A 117 -9.01 -3.56 1.17
CA LYS A 117 -8.63 -2.80 -0.04
C LYS A 117 -8.91 -1.32 0.17
N CYS A 118 -7.98 -0.49 -0.28
CA CYS A 118 -8.19 0.95 -0.41
C CYS A 118 -8.75 1.27 -1.80
N MET A 119 -9.72 2.17 -1.83
CA MET A 119 -10.19 2.81 -3.05
C MET A 119 -9.11 3.76 -3.54
N ASP A 120 -8.75 3.69 -4.83
CA ASP A 120 -7.80 4.62 -5.44
C ASP A 120 -8.55 5.90 -5.84
N CYS A 121 -8.75 6.78 -4.86
CA CYS A 121 -9.56 7.97 -5.06
C CYS A 121 -8.91 9.01 -5.99
N ILE A 122 -7.58 8.95 -6.19
CA ILE A 122 -6.90 9.83 -7.15
C ILE A 122 -7.20 9.39 -8.60
N THR A 123 -7.38 8.09 -8.83
CA THR A 123 -7.83 7.58 -10.13
C THR A 123 -9.24 8.08 -10.48
N LEU A 124 -10.14 8.21 -9.49
CA LEU A 124 -11.48 8.74 -9.73
C LEU A 124 -11.45 10.19 -10.19
N VAL A 125 -10.58 11.01 -9.60
CA VAL A 125 -10.36 12.40 -10.03
C VAL A 125 -9.83 12.43 -11.46
N GLN A 126 -8.85 11.59 -11.79
CA GLN A 126 -8.29 11.50 -13.13
C GLN A 126 -9.33 11.09 -14.17
N LEU A 127 -10.13 10.08 -13.88
CA LEU A 127 -11.18 9.60 -14.80
C LEU A 127 -12.28 10.65 -14.98
N ALA A 128 -12.67 11.32 -13.90
CA ALA A 128 -13.69 12.38 -13.94
C ALA A 128 -13.22 13.60 -14.74
N ALA A 129 -11.96 14.02 -14.53
CA ALA A 129 -11.38 15.18 -15.21
C ALA A 129 -10.83 14.86 -16.61
N GLY A 130 -10.67 13.58 -16.97
CA GLY A 130 -10.02 13.12 -18.20
C GLY A 130 -8.50 13.31 -18.24
N GLN A 131 -7.91 13.89 -17.20
CA GLN A 131 -6.48 14.20 -17.12
C GLN A 131 -5.93 13.93 -15.71
N PHE A 132 -4.66 13.55 -15.64
CA PHE A 132 -4.01 13.37 -14.34
C PHE A 132 -3.88 14.73 -13.64
N PRO A 133 -4.29 14.85 -12.37
CA PRO A 133 -4.45 16.16 -11.73
C PRO A 133 -3.13 16.84 -11.34
N TYR A 134 -2.02 16.11 -11.31
CA TYR A 134 -0.71 16.68 -11.01
C TYR A 134 0.12 16.84 -12.28
N GLN A 135 0.77 17.98 -12.42
CA GLN A 135 1.72 18.24 -13.50
C GLN A 135 3.14 18.15 -12.93
N SER A 136 3.79 17.01 -13.11
CA SER A 136 5.15 16.74 -12.62
C SER A 136 6.01 16.16 -13.73
N SER A 137 7.24 16.64 -13.87
CA SER A 137 8.19 16.11 -14.86
C SER A 137 8.94 14.89 -14.32
N THR A 138 9.07 14.80 -12.99
CA THR A 138 9.77 13.70 -12.32
C THR A 138 8.94 13.09 -11.17
N PRO A 139 9.17 11.81 -10.83
CA PRO A 139 8.51 11.18 -9.68
C PRO A 139 8.80 11.89 -8.34
N PHE A 140 9.96 12.53 -8.20
CA PHE A 140 10.30 13.26 -6.98
C PHE A 140 9.48 14.54 -6.83
N GLU A 141 9.34 15.32 -7.91
CA GLU A 141 8.47 16.49 -7.95
C GLU A 141 7.03 16.12 -7.58
N LEU A 142 6.51 15.02 -8.15
CA LEU A 142 5.18 14.53 -7.81
C LEU A 142 5.01 14.24 -6.31
N MET A 143 6.00 13.59 -5.70
CA MET A 143 5.95 13.29 -4.26
C MET A 143 5.96 14.57 -3.41
N VAL A 144 6.71 15.59 -3.81
CA VAL A 144 6.73 16.90 -3.16
C VAL A 144 5.36 17.57 -3.31
N GLN A 145 4.79 17.59 -4.51
CA GLN A 145 3.47 18.17 -4.76
C GLN A 145 2.38 17.48 -3.94
N ILE A 146 2.35 16.15 -3.92
CA ILE A 146 1.39 15.39 -3.10
C ILE A 146 1.53 15.72 -1.62
N ARG A 147 2.75 15.91 -1.12
CA ARG A 147 3.02 16.24 0.28
C ARG A 147 2.58 17.67 0.61
N GLU A 148 2.98 18.64 -0.19
CA GLU A 148 2.89 20.06 0.15
C GLU A 148 1.58 20.72 -0.36
N GLU A 149 1.11 20.39 -1.56
CA GLU A 149 -0.04 21.05 -2.20
C GLU A 149 -1.39 20.46 -1.77
N GLN A 150 -2.46 21.25 -1.79
CA GLN A 150 -3.80 20.75 -1.46
C GLN A 150 -4.20 19.58 -2.39
N PRO A 151 -4.98 18.60 -1.89
CA PRO A 151 -5.42 17.50 -2.73
C PRO A 151 -6.27 18.01 -3.91
N PRO A 152 -6.17 17.39 -5.10
CA PRO A 152 -6.94 17.81 -6.25
C PRO A 152 -8.39 17.40 -6.07
N LEU A 153 -9.23 18.38 -5.74
CA LEU A 153 -10.66 18.18 -5.52
C LEU A 153 -11.44 18.47 -6.81
N LEU A 154 -12.54 17.77 -6.98
CA LEU A 154 -13.55 18.10 -7.98
C LEU A 154 -14.41 19.27 -7.48
N SER A 155 -14.88 20.09 -8.41
CA SER A 155 -15.80 21.20 -8.10
C SER A 155 -17.17 20.95 -8.74
N PRO A 156 -18.28 21.28 -8.06
CA PRO A 156 -19.61 21.27 -8.66
C PRO A 156 -19.72 22.19 -9.89
N SER A 157 -18.89 23.23 -9.97
CA SER A 157 -18.82 24.12 -11.14
C SER A 157 -18.38 23.41 -12.43
N ASN A 158 -17.75 22.24 -12.32
CA ASN A 158 -17.37 21.39 -13.47
C ASN A 158 -18.47 20.41 -13.88
N GLY A 159 -19.69 20.53 -13.33
CA GLY A 159 -20.82 19.65 -13.65
C GLY A 159 -20.87 18.36 -12.83
N PHE A 160 -20.01 18.22 -11.82
CA PHE A 160 -20.06 17.07 -10.90
C PHE A 160 -21.12 17.26 -9.82
N SER A 161 -21.79 16.17 -9.43
CA SER A 161 -22.73 16.22 -8.29
C SER A 161 -22.00 16.56 -7.00
N GLN A 162 -22.64 17.35 -6.12
CA GLN A 162 -22.08 17.72 -4.81
C GLN A 162 -21.65 16.50 -4.00
N GLU A 163 -22.47 15.44 -4.01
CA GLU A 163 -22.19 14.19 -3.30
C GLU A 163 -20.90 13.51 -3.80
N PHE A 164 -20.61 13.60 -5.10
CA PHE A 164 -19.38 13.04 -5.67
C PHE A 164 -18.17 13.87 -5.25
N CYS A 165 -18.27 15.20 -5.29
CA CYS A 165 -17.22 16.10 -4.82
C CYS A 165 -16.89 15.88 -3.34
N ASP A 166 -17.93 15.75 -2.49
CA ASP A 166 -17.77 15.49 -1.06
C ASP A 166 -17.13 14.12 -0.80
N PHE A 167 -17.55 13.09 -1.55
CA PHE A 167 -16.96 11.77 -1.47
C PHE A 167 -15.46 11.78 -1.81
N ILE A 168 -15.05 12.48 -2.88
CA ILE A 168 -13.64 12.64 -3.26
C ILE A 168 -12.85 13.41 -2.20
N LYS A 169 -13.44 14.46 -1.62
CA LYS A 169 -12.83 15.24 -0.55
C LYS A 169 -12.51 14.40 0.67
N ASP A 170 -13.44 13.56 1.11
CA ASP A 170 -13.23 12.63 2.23
C ASP A 170 -12.13 11.60 1.92
N CYS A 171 -12.16 11.07 0.70
CA CYS A 171 -11.18 10.13 0.16
C CYS A 171 -9.74 10.68 0.17
N LEU A 172 -9.57 11.96 -0.21
CA LEU A 172 -8.28 12.63 -0.37
C LEU A 172 -7.86 13.44 0.86
N GLN A 173 -8.56 13.31 1.99
CA GLN A 173 -8.19 13.93 3.25
C GLN A 173 -6.76 13.54 3.65
N LYS A 174 -5.84 14.52 3.73
CA LYS A 174 -4.42 14.25 3.99
C LYS A 174 -4.15 13.75 5.40
N ASP A 175 -4.87 14.29 6.38
CA ASP A 175 -4.74 13.82 7.75
C ASP A 175 -5.33 12.42 7.89
N MET A 176 -4.51 11.47 8.31
CA MET A 176 -4.94 10.08 8.51
C MET A 176 -5.98 9.95 9.63
N ALA A 177 -5.98 10.83 10.63
CA ALA A 177 -6.94 10.80 11.73
C ALA A 177 -8.34 11.22 11.27
N GLU A 178 -8.41 12.22 10.39
CA GLU A 178 -9.65 12.77 9.84
C GLU A 178 -10.16 12.00 8.62
N ARG A 179 -9.31 11.20 7.96
CA ARG A 179 -9.71 10.42 6.80
C ARG A 179 -10.69 9.30 7.20
N PRO A 180 -11.93 9.29 6.66
CA PRO A 180 -12.90 8.26 6.99
C PRO A 180 -12.41 6.86 6.61
N LYS A 181 -12.76 5.86 7.43
CA LYS A 181 -12.41 4.48 7.12
C LYS A 181 -13.30 3.97 5.99
N PHE A 182 -12.86 2.91 5.31
CA PHE A 182 -13.61 2.29 4.22
C PHE A 182 -15.09 2.00 4.56
N LYS A 183 -15.37 1.55 5.79
CA LYS A 183 -16.76 1.30 6.22
C LYS A 183 -17.60 2.58 6.15
N ASP A 184 -17.06 3.68 6.65
CA ASP A 184 -17.74 4.98 6.69
C ASP A 184 -17.84 5.61 5.29
N LEU A 185 -16.85 5.34 4.42
CA LEU A 185 -16.91 5.74 3.00
C LEU A 185 -18.00 4.99 2.23
N MET A 186 -18.20 3.70 2.50
CA MET A 186 -19.25 2.89 1.85
C MET A 186 -20.67 3.37 2.18
N ASP A 187 -20.85 4.03 3.33
CA ASP A 187 -22.12 4.57 3.78
C ASP A 187 -22.38 6.00 3.24
N LYS A 188 -21.48 6.55 2.40
CA LYS A 188 -21.64 7.89 1.82
C LYS A 188 -22.78 7.92 0.78
N PRO A 189 -23.55 9.03 0.70
CA PRO A 189 -24.69 9.16 -0.22
C PRO A 189 -24.37 8.81 -1.67
N PHE A 190 -23.21 9.23 -2.17
CA PHE A 190 -22.75 8.92 -3.52
C PHE A 190 -22.71 7.41 -3.79
N LEU A 191 -22.04 6.62 -2.93
CA LEU A 191 -21.91 5.18 -3.13
C LEU A 191 -23.21 4.42 -2.87
N VAL A 192 -24.05 4.89 -1.95
CA VAL A 192 -25.36 4.31 -1.69
C VAL A 192 -26.27 4.51 -2.90
N ARG A 193 -26.30 5.73 -3.47
CA ARG A 193 -27.06 6.03 -4.69
C ARG A 193 -26.55 5.21 -5.87
N SER A 194 -25.25 5.20 -6.12
CA SER A 194 -24.66 4.45 -7.24
C SER A 194 -24.86 2.93 -7.13
N GLN A 195 -25.06 2.39 -5.93
CA GLN A 195 -25.40 0.96 -5.75
C GLN A 195 -26.88 0.66 -6.04
N ALA A 196 -27.77 1.61 -5.79
CA ALA A 196 -29.20 1.46 -6.04
C ALA A 196 -29.58 1.79 -7.49
N GLU A 197 -28.78 2.64 -8.15
CA GLU A 197 -29.00 3.08 -9.52
C GLU A 197 -28.63 1.97 -10.52
N THR A 198 -29.57 1.64 -11.40
CA THR A 198 -29.34 0.72 -12.51
C THR A 198 -28.77 1.50 -13.69
N THR A 199 -27.45 1.74 -13.68
CA THR A 199 -26.74 2.32 -14.82
C THR A 199 -26.26 1.19 -15.75
N ASP A 200 -26.75 1.16 -16.99
CA ASP A 200 -26.25 0.22 -18.00
C ASP A 200 -24.94 0.72 -18.61
N VAL A 201 -23.83 0.36 -17.95
CA VAL A 201 -22.47 0.68 -18.42
C VAL A 201 -22.15 -0.05 -19.74
N GLY A 202 -22.79 -1.20 -20.00
CA GLY A 202 -22.56 -1.98 -21.22
C GLY A 202 -23.11 -1.27 -22.46
N GLN A 203 -24.33 -0.74 -22.35
CA GLN A 203 -24.95 0.08 -23.40
C GLN A 203 -24.15 1.36 -23.65
N TRP A 204 -23.76 2.07 -22.59
CA TRP A 204 -22.92 3.27 -22.72
C TRP A 204 -21.60 2.96 -23.45
N TYR A 205 -20.90 1.90 -23.04
CA TYR A 205 -19.64 1.50 -23.65
C TYR A 205 -19.78 1.17 -25.15
N GLN A 206 -20.85 0.45 -25.52
CA GLN A 206 -21.11 0.13 -26.94
C GLN A 206 -21.39 1.38 -27.78
N ALA A 207 -22.10 2.37 -27.22
CA ALA A 207 -22.39 3.62 -27.92
C ALA A 207 -21.14 4.46 -28.16
N GLU A 208 -20.26 4.57 -27.16
CA GLU A 208 -18.99 5.31 -27.27
C GLU A 208 -17.99 4.60 -28.19
N TYR A 209 -17.87 3.26 -28.10
CA TYR A 209 -16.93 2.48 -28.91
C TYR A 209 -17.26 2.52 -30.41
N GLN A 210 -18.53 2.71 -30.78
CA GLN A 210 -18.94 2.85 -32.18
C GLN A 210 -18.70 4.25 -32.76
N GLN A 211 -18.44 5.24 -31.91
CA GLN A 211 -18.18 6.64 -32.32
C GLN A 211 -16.68 6.98 -32.38
N ALA A 212 -15.81 6.09 -31.91
CA ALA A 212 -14.35 6.21 -31.94
C ALA A 212 -13.72 5.46 -33.13
#